data_AF-A0A1B6LP31-F1
#
_entry.id   AF-A0A1B6LP31-F1
#
_cell.length_a   1.000
_cell.length_b   1.000
_cell.length_c   1.000
_cell.angle_alpha   90.00
_cell.angle_beta   90.00
_cell.angle_gamma   90.00
#
_symmetry.space_group_name_H-M   'P 1'
#
loop_
_entity.id
_entity.type
_entity.pdbx_description
1 polymer ?
#
loop_
_entity_poly.entity_id
_entity_poly.type
_entity_poly.pdbx_seq_one_letter_code
_entity_poly.pdbx_strand_id
1 'polypeptide(L)'
;KEASESELDSDDDLVPYDLSNDVKTAIAKRPKYLRDLIEGFRDDNDVDIWLGSLEVCEELIYKQLPEDDVTLGIDILDILLCLERRVFCENFDNLRFSSAVAVVVVYPEAGAQYLCKQFHEDIGKYSIAQRMYMLDILSASAKILSTPKDLNKQLDSTALSIRSNRNEPDWYSVIQARIESHTRKFCQPKKPPKLGVENKFANVAGFFLFPLLRGTGKTSPGIVYRANFETSSKEESCLLFLRFLKTCAFIVACSVNSTAATRMGKELMEATWSFRFHEEARIREAVVGCLAAVVIAVPSSRLTTELLDEMIEARLWLDNVVGSHGVIGGQNCEVDDQCRAFAAQVSLLIGNALSK
;
A
#
# COMPACT_ATOMS: atom_id res chain seq x y z
N LYS A 1 -49.71 39.73 61.33
CA LYS A 1 -49.27 39.75 59.91
C LYS A 1 -47.91 39.07 59.88
N GLU A 2 -47.96 37.77 59.63
CA GLU A 2 -46.79 36.94 59.32
C GLU A 2 -46.15 37.43 58.03
N ALA A 3 -44.83 37.31 57.97
CA ALA A 3 -44.09 36.87 56.79
C ALA A 3 -42.81 36.24 57.32
N SER A 4 -42.94 34.97 57.71
CA SER A 4 -41.84 34.04 57.96
C SER A 4 -40.94 34.01 56.73
N GLU A 5 -39.65 34.32 56.93
CA GLU A 5 -38.60 34.01 55.97
C GLU A 5 -38.70 32.52 55.65
N SER A 6 -39.03 32.24 54.39
CA SER A 6 -39.16 30.91 53.84
C SER A 6 -37.90 30.10 54.10
N GLU A 7 -38.01 29.09 54.95
CA GLU A 7 -37.15 27.90 54.97
C GLU A 7 -37.19 27.30 53.57
N LEU A 8 -36.24 27.71 52.72
CA LEU A 8 -36.03 27.15 51.41
C LEU A 8 -35.37 25.78 51.61
N ASP A 9 -36.21 24.76 51.42
CA ASP A 9 -35.95 23.35 51.14
C ASP A 9 -34.46 22.97 50.90
N SER A 10 -33.83 22.48 51.97
CA SER A 10 -32.44 22.00 52.04
C SER A 10 -32.32 20.55 51.51
N ASP A 11 -32.96 20.24 50.38
CA ASP A 11 -32.98 18.89 49.79
C ASP A 11 -32.38 18.83 48.37
N ASP A 12 -31.73 19.92 47.94
CA ASP A 12 -31.03 20.02 46.63
C ASP A 12 -29.50 20.13 46.79
N ASP A 13 -28.94 19.46 47.82
CA ASP A 13 -27.49 19.23 47.99
C ASP A 13 -26.98 18.05 47.13
N LEU A 14 -27.65 17.78 46.00
CA LEU A 14 -27.21 16.77 45.05
C LEU A 14 -26.05 17.31 44.21
N VAL A 15 -24.83 17.06 44.68
CA VAL A 15 -23.62 17.28 43.90
C VAL A 15 -23.68 16.36 42.66
N PRO A 16 -23.53 16.90 41.43
CA PRO A 16 -23.49 16.07 40.23
C PRO A 16 -22.44 14.98 40.40
N TYR A 17 -22.85 13.73 40.13
CA TYR A 17 -21.96 12.58 40.25
C TYR A 17 -20.73 12.78 39.35
N ASP A 18 -19.53 12.53 39.88
CA ASP A 18 -18.29 12.68 39.13
C ASP A 18 -18.14 11.56 38.09
N LEU A 19 -18.55 11.85 36.86
CA LEU A 19 -18.45 10.96 35.70
C LEU A 19 -17.05 10.95 35.07
N SER A 20 -16.02 11.54 35.69
CA SER A 20 -14.66 11.59 35.11
C SER A 20 -13.98 10.22 34.99
N ASN A 21 -14.39 9.25 35.81
CA ASN A 21 -13.92 7.86 35.76
C ASN A 21 -14.80 6.94 34.89
N ASP A 22 -15.91 7.45 34.34
CA ASP A 22 -16.81 6.64 33.52
C ASP A 22 -16.19 6.40 32.15
N VAL A 23 -15.71 5.17 31.96
CA VAL A 23 -15.31 4.68 30.65
C VAL A 23 -16.57 4.27 29.92
N LYS A 24 -16.82 4.85 28.73
CA LYS A 24 -17.91 4.41 27.85
C LYS A 24 -17.86 2.88 27.76
N THR A 25 -18.97 2.19 27.99
CA THR A 25 -19.04 0.73 28.06
C THR A 25 -18.39 0.04 26.85
N ALA A 26 -18.46 0.68 25.66
CA ALA A 26 -17.79 0.24 24.44
C ALA A 26 -16.25 0.20 24.52
N ILE A 27 -15.60 1.12 25.24
CA ILE A 27 -14.14 1.15 25.40
C ILE A 27 -13.67 0.03 26.33
N ALA A 28 -14.46 -0.28 27.37
CA ALA A 28 -14.15 -1.36 28.30
C ALA A 28 -14.21 -2.75 27.63
N LYS A 29 -15.02 -2.89 26.57
CA LYS A 29 -15.20 -4.11 25.78
C LYS A 29 -14.12 -4.35 24.71
N ARG A 30 -13.18 -3.42 24.53
CA ARG A 30 -12.12 -3.56 23.52
C ARG A 30 -11.17 -4.72 23.89
N PRO A 31 -10.83 -5.60 22.93
CA PRO A 31 -9.90 -6.70 23.20
C PRO A 31 -8.52 -6.16 23.59
N LYS A 32 -7.83 -6.87 24.49
CA LYS A 32 -6.48 -6.52 24.94
C LYS A 32 -5.42 -7.44 24.33
N TYR A 33 -5.82 -8.62 23.86
CA TYR A 33 -4.95 -9.62 23.26
C TYR A 33 -5.41 -10.00 21.85
N LEU A 34 -4.47 -10.44 21.01
CA LEU A 34 -4.76 -10.87 19.64
C LEU A 34 -5.74 -12.06 19.56
N ARG A 35 -5.80 -12.92 20.59
CA ARG A 35 -6.77 -14.04 20.63
C ARG A 35 -8.19 -13.53 20.85
N ASP A 36 -8.37 -12.61 21.80
CA ASP A 36 -9.65 -11.93 22.04
C ASP A 36 -10.11 -11.14 20.81
N LEU A 37 -9.16 -10.57 20.05
CA LEU A 37 -9.43 -9.87 18.79
C LEU A 37 -10.03 -10.81 17.73
N ILE A 38 -9.47 -12.02 17.57
CA ILE A 38 -10.01 -13.04 16.66
C ILE A 38 -11.40 -13.49 17.10
N GLU A 39 -11.60 -13.72 18.40
CA GLU A 39 -12.91 -14.05 18.97
C GLU A 39 -13.92 -12.92 18.73
N GLY A 40 -13.52 -11.67 18.94
CA GLY A 40 -14.37 -10.50 18.73
C GLY A 40 -14.79 -10.28 17.27
N PHE A 41 -13.98 -10.69 16.29
CA PHE A 41 -14.42 -10.68 14.89
C PHE A 41 -15.42 -11.80 14.56
N ARG A 42 -15.34 -12.94 15.26
CA ARG A 42 -16.20 -14.11 15.09
C ARG A 42 -17.49 -14.02 15.90
N ASP A 43 -17.54 -13.19 16.94
CA ASP A 43 -18.74 -13.02 17.74
C ASP A 43 -19.79 -12.22 16.96
N ASP A 44 -20.92 -12.85 16.68
CA ASP A 44 -22.07 -12.24 15.99
C ASP A 44 -23.06 -11.56 16.95
N ASN A 45 -22.86 -11.70 18.27
CA ASN A 45 -23.84 -11.26 19.27
C ASN A 45 -23.58 -9.83 19.79
N ASP A 46 -22.32 -9.42 19.93
CA ASP A 46 -21.96 -8.11 20.49
C ASP A 46 -21.27 -7.19 19.46
N VAL A 47 -22.06 -6.23 18.98
CA VAL A 47 -21.60 -5.20 18.02
C VAL A 47 -20.49 -4.31 18.61
N ASP A 48 -20.53 -4.01 19.91
CA ASP A 48 -19.54 -3.14 20.54
C ASP A 48 -18.16 -3.83 20.56
N ILE A 49 -18.15 -5.14 20.80
CA ILE A 49 -16.92 -5.94 20.77
C ILE A 49 -16.37 -5.99 19.35
N TRP A 50 -17.23 -6.23 18.35
CA TRP A 50 -16.80 -6.26 16.95
C TRP A 50 -16.20 -4.91 16.49
N LEU A 51 -16.87 -3.80 16.82
CA LEU A 51 -16.38 -2.46 16.49
C LEU A 51 -15.09 -2.13 17.24
N GLY A 52 -15.04 -2.41 18.55
CA GLY A 52 -13.86 -2.21 19.38
C GLY A 52 -12.66 -3.05 18.93
N SER A 53 -12.92 -4.26 18.42
CA SER A 53 -11.91 -5.13 17.80
C SER A 53 -11.31 -4.47 16.56
N LEU A 54 -12.16 -3.95 15.67
CA LEU A 54 -11.70 -3.28 14.46
C LEU A 54 -10.86 -2.02 14.75
N GLU A 55 -11.25 -1.22 15.74
CA GLU A 55 -10.55 0.02 16.12
C GLU A 55 -9.15 -0.22 16.70
N VAL A 56 -8.97 -1.32 17.43
CA VAL A 56 -7.73 -1.62 18.18
C VAL A 56 -6.84 -2.64 17.45
N CYS A 57 -7.35 -3.25 16.37
CA CYS A 57 -6.68 -4.29 15.58
C CYS A 57 -5.26 -3.90 15.15
N GLU A 58 -5.11 -2.77 14.46
CA GLU A 58 -3.80 -2.29 13.97
C GLU A 58 -2.78 -2.09 15.10
N GLU A 59 -3.20 -1.47 16.21
CA GLU A 59 -2.33 -1.21 17.36
C GLU A 59 -1.85 -2.53 17.99
N LEU A 60 -2.77 -3.49 18.20
CA LEU A 60 -2.42 -4.80 18.76
C LEU A 60 -1.50 -5.58 17.84
N ILE A 61 -1.72 -5.51 16.53
CA ILE A 61 -0.84 -6.16 15.55
C ILE A 61 0.58 -5.65 15.70
N TYR A 62 0.81 -4.34 15.68
CA TYR A 62 2.18 -3.82 15.83
C TYR A 62 2.80 -4.08 17.20
N LYS A 63 1.97 -4.16 18.24
CA LYS A 63 2.42 -4.31 19.63
C LYS A 63 2.74 -5.76 20.02
N GLN A 64 1.94 -6.71 19.56
CA GLN A 64 1.98 -8.10 20.04
C GLN A 64 2.42 -9.09 18.96
N LEU A 65 2.02 -8.86 17.70
CA LEU A 65 2.25 -9.83 16.64
C LEU A 65 3.74 -10.09 16.36
N PRO A 66 4.68 -9.12 16.39
CA PRO A 66 6.09 -9.40 16.08
C PRO A 66 6.74 -10.50 16.92
N GLU A 67 6.25 -10.75 18.13
CA GLU A 67 6.77 -11.73 19.09
C GLU A 67 5.89 -12.99 19.22
N ASP A 68 4.81 -13.11 18.44
CA ASP A 68 3.89 -14.26 18.46
C ASP A 68 4.14 -15.20 17.25
N ASP A 69 3.28 -16.19 17.06
CA ASP A 69 3.38 -17.14 15.97
C ASP A 69 2.83 -16.60 14.64
N VAL A 70 3.50 -16.94 13.54
CA VAL A 70 3.12 -16.52 12.19
C VAL A 70 1.71 -16.99 11.82
N THR A 71 1.28 -18.17 12.27
CA THR A 71 -0.07 -18.70 12.00
C THR A 71 -1.16 -17.79 12.53
N LEU A 72 -0.95 -17.17 13.70
CA LEU A 72 -1.88 -16.21 14.28
C LEU A 72 -2.05 -14.99 13.37
N GLY A 73 -0.95 -14.49 12.81
CA GLY A 73 -0.98 -13.40 11.84
C GLY A 73 -1.75 -13.78 10.58
N ILE A 74 -1.53 -14.98 10.05
CA ILE A 74 -2.25 -15.49 8.88
C ILE A 74 -3.76 -15.65 9.16
N ASP A 75 -4.15 -16.13 10.34
CA ASP A 75 -5.55 -16.26 10.73
C ASP A 75 -6.24 -14.89 10.81
N ILE A 76 -5.58 -13.87 11.38
CA ILE A 76 -6.09 -12.49 11.40
C ILE A 76 -6.22 -11.95 9.98
N LEU A 77 -5.21 -12.19 9.13
CA LEU A 77 -5.23 -11.74 7.74
C LEU A 77 -6.40 -12.37 6.95
N ASP A 78 -6.63 -13.67 7.11
CA ASP A 78 -7.75 -14.38 6.46
C ASP A 78 -9.11 -13.77 6.87
N ILE A 79 -9.30 -13.53 8.17
CA ILE A 79 -10.51 -12.85 8.68
C ILE A 79 -10.65 -11.48 8.02
N LEU A 80 -9.59 -10.66 7.98
CA LEU A 80 -9.63 -9.32 7.39
C LEU A 80 -9.89 -9.32 5.87
N LEU A 81 -9.56 -10.39 5.14
CA LEU A 81 -9.86 -10.52 3.70
C LEU A 81 -11.34 -10.75 3.44
N CYS A 82 -12.05 -11.38 4.36
CA CYS A 82 -13.47 -11.69 4.25
C CYS A 82 -14.36 -10.83 5.15
N LEU A 83 -13.78 -9.93 5.95
CA LEU A 83 -14.53 -9.11 6.89
C LEU A 83 -15.50 -8.18 6.17
N GLU A 84 -16.79 -8.38 6.44
CA GLU A 84 -17.88 -7.55 5.93
C GLU A 84 -18.34 -6.54 6.98
N ARG A 85 -18.87 -5.41 6.51
CA ARG A 85 -19.40 -4.36 7.37
C ARG A 85 -20.72 -4.82 7.99
N ARG A 86 -20.73 -5.03 9.31
CA ARG A 86 -21.92 -5.41 10.06
C ARG A 86 -22.77 -4.22 10.51
N VAL A 87 -22.10 -3.14 10.89
CA VAL A 87 -22.72 -1.89 11.34
C VAL A 87 -22.10 -0.69 10.67
N PHE A 88 -22.82 0.43 10.67
CA PHE A 88 -22.30 1.67 10.13
C PHE A 88 -21.06 2.12 10.92
N CYS A 89 -19.92 2.16 10.23
CA CYS A 89 -18.68 2.72 10.70
C CYS A 89 -18.06 3.50 9.54
N GLU A 90 -17.82 4.79 9.74
CA GLU A 90 -17.34 5.69 8.68
C GLU A 90 -15.97 5.26 8.15
N ASN A 91 -15.08 4.83 9.04
CA ASN A 91 -13.69 4.47 8.72
C ASN A 91 -13.47 2.95 8.58
N PHE A 92 -14.54 2.17 8.36
CA PHE A 92 -14.45 0.70 8.31
C PHE A 92 -13.37 0.21 7.33
N ASP A 93 -13.43 0.68 6.08
CA ASP A 93 -12.52 0.23 5.03
C ASP A 93 -11.06 0.62 5.33
N ASN A 94 -10.85 1.79 5.93
CA ASN A 94 -9.52 2.27 6.34
C ASN A 94 -8.95 1.45 7.50
N LEU A 95 -9.75 1.16 8.53
CA LEU A 95 -9.32 0.36 9.68
C LEU A 95 -9.00 -1.08 9.25
N ARG A 96 -9.88 -1.66 8.44
CA ARG A 96 -9.71 -3.00 7.87
C ARG A 96 -8.45 -3.08 7.01
N PHE A 97 -8.24 -2.09 6.13
CA PHE A 97 -7.07 -2.03 5.26
C PHE A 97 -5.77 -1.82 6.04
N SER A 98 -5.74 -0.85 6.95
CA SER A 98 -4.53 -0.54 7.75
C SER A 98 -4.13 -1.73 8.63
N SER A 99 -5.11 -2.44 9.20
CA SER A 99 -4.89 -3.67 9.95
C SER A 99 -4.32 -4.79 9.06
N ALA A 100 -4.89 -5.02 7.88
CA ALA A 100 -4.42 -6.08 6.98
C ALA A 100 -2.98 -5.78 6.48
N VAL A 101 -2.70 -4.52 6.17
CA VAL A 101 -1.36 -4.05 5.83
C VAL A 101 -0.40 -4.21 7.00
N ALA A 102 -0.82 -3.90 8.23
CA ALA A 102 0.01 -4.08 9.42
C ALA A 102 0.46 -5.53 9.59
N VAL A 103 -0.41 -6.51 9.37
CA VAL A 103 -0.03 -7.94 9.42
C VAL A 103 1.08 -8.25 8.41
N VAL A 104 0.92 -7.80 7.16
CA VAL A 104 1.91 -8.04 6.10
C VAL A 104 3.20 -7.25 6.33
N VAL A 105 3.16 -6.09 6.99
CA VAL A 105 4.36 -5.34 7.37
C VAL A 105 5.14 -6.04 8.49
N VAL A 106 4.43 -6.68 9.44
CA VAL A 106 5.05 -7.48 10.52
C VAL A 106 5.64 -8.78 9.97
N TYR A 107 4.89 -9.51 9.15
CA TYR A 107 5.33 -10.77 8.52
C TYR A 107 5.31 -10.67 6.98
N PRO A 108 6.26 -9.96 6.37
CA PRO A 108 6.28 -9.69 4.93
C PRO A 108 6.37 -10.92 4.06
N GLU A 109 7.20 -11.90 4.45
CA GLU A 109 7.35 -13.13 3.66
C GLU A 109 6.08 -13.98 3.70
N ALA A 110 5.64 -14.36 4.90
CA ALA A 110 4.49 -15.24 5.08
C ALA A 110 3.18 -14.58 4.62
N GLY A 111 2.97 -13.31 4.97
CA GLY A 111 1.77 -12.55 4.58
C GLY A 111 1.68 -12.37 3.06
N ALA A 112 2.77 -12.01 2.39
CA ALA A 112 2.76 -11.86 0.94
C ALA A 112 2.54 -13.19 0.21
N GLN A 113 3.22 -14.26 0.63
CA GLN A 113 3.02 -15.59 0.05
C GLN A 113 1.57 -16.07 0.23
N TYR A 114 1.00 -15.83 1.41
CA TYR A 114 -0.39 -16.16 1.69
C TYR A 114 -1.36 -15.39 0.80
N LEU A 115 -1.21 -14.07 0.67
CA LEU A 115 -2.05 -13.25 -0.22
C LEU A 115 -1.93 -13.69 -1.68
N CYS A 116 -0.71 -13.97 -2.14
CA CYS A 116 -0.50 -14.46 -3.49
C CYS A 116 -1.16 -15.82 -3.71
N LYS A 117 -1.12 -16.71 -2.71
CA LYS A 117 -1.85 -17.98 -2.75
C LYS A 117 -3.36 -17.73 -2.85
N GLN A 118 -3.93 -16.91 -1.96
CA GLN A 118 -5.37 -16.62 -1.95
C GLN A 118 -5.86 -15.96 -3.24
N PHE A 119 -5.05 -15.08 -3.84
CA PHE A 119 -5.36 -14.45 -5.11
C PHE A 119 -5.55 -15.46 -6.26
N HIS A 120 -4.72 -16.52 -6.27
CA HIS A 120 -4.74 -17.59 -7.26
C HIS A 120 -5.65 -18.78 -6.90
N GLU A 121 -6.38 -18.71 -5.79
CA GLU A 121 -7.38 -19.73 -5.48
C GLU A 121 -8.47 -19.78 -6.55
N ASP A 122 -9.13 -20.94 -6.60
CA ASP A 122 -10.11 -21.29 -7.63
C ASP A 122 -11.18 -20.21 -7.84
N ILE A 123 -11.69 -20.19 -9.07
CA ILE A 123 -12.75 -19.28 -9.49
C ILE A 123 -13.96 -19.48 -8.58
N GLY A 124 -14.50 -18.37 -8.05
CA GLY A 124 -15.66 -18.37 -7.17
C GLY A 124 -15.36 -18.29 -5.66
N LYS A 125 -14.13 -18.57 -5.20
CA LYS A 125 -13.79 -18.42 -3.77
C LYS A 125 -13.83 -16.96 -3.31
N TYR A 126 -13.25 -16.08 -4.13
CA TYR A 126 -13.19 -14.65 -3.87
C TYR A 126 -13.88 -13.87 -4.99
N SER A 127 -14.48 -12.74 -4.64
CA SER A 127 -14.97 -11.75 -5.60
C SER A 127 -13.82 -11.00 -6.25
N ILE A 128 -14.10 -10.29 -7.34
CA ILE A 128 -13.12 -9.42 -8.01
C ILE A 128 -12.67 -8.30 -7.07
N ALA A 129 -13.59 -7.72 -6.29
CA ALA A 129 -13.28 -6.70 -5.30
C ALA A 129 -12.32 -7.23 -4.22
N GLN A 130 -12.52 -8.46 -3.74
CA GLN A 130 -11.60 -9.09 -2.79
C GLN A 130 -10.21 -9.35 -3.40
N ARG A 131 -10.14 -9.79 -4.66
CA ARG A 131 -8.85 -9.95 -5.36
C ARG A 131 -8.14 -8.61 -5.57
N MET A 132 -8.87 -7.54 -5.89
CA MET A 132 -8.32 -6.18 -5.95
C MET A 132 -7.81 -5.73 -4.57
N TYR A 133 -8.57 -6.01 -3.51
CA TYR A 133 -8.19 -5.70 -2.13
C TYR A 133 -6.88 -6.40 -1.72
N MET A 134 -6.68 -7.68 -2.10
CA MET A 134 -5.41 -8.38 -1.89
C MET A 134 -4.23 -7.70 -2.58
N LEU A 135 -4.41 -7.26 -3.83
CA LEU A 135 -3.39 -6.52 -4.59
C LEU A 135 -3.08 -5.17 -3.94
N ASP A 136 -4.10 -4.49 -3.41
CA ASP A 136 -3.94 -3.21 -2.72
C ASP A 136 -3.11 -3.37 -1.44
N ILE A 137 -3.38 -4.42 -0.65
CA ILE A 137 -2.60 -4.74 0.56
C ILE A 137 -1.13 -5.00 0.19
N LEU A 138 -0.87 -5.81 -0.84
CA LEU A 138 0.49 -6.10 -1.31
C LEU A 138 1.23 -4.82 -1.70
N SER A 139 0.57 -3.94 -2.46
CA SER A 139 1.15 -2.67 -2.91
C SER A 139 1.46 -1.72 -1.74
N ALA A 140 0.53 -1.55 -0.80
CA ALA A 140 0.72 -0.66 0.35
C ALA A 140 1.80 -1.17 1.29
N SER A 141 1.84 -2.48 1.53
CA SER A 141 2.87 -3.11 2.36
C SER A 141 4.26 -2.95 1.74
N ALA A 142 4.38 -3.18 0.43
CA ALA A 142 5.63 -2.95 -0.30
C ALA A 142 6.08 -1.48 -0.21
N LYS A 143 5.15 -0.53 -0.32
CA LYS A 143 5.43 0.90 -0.16
C LYS A 143 5.94 1.24 1.24
N ILE A 144 5.28 0.74 2.29
CA ILE A 144 5.67 1.02 3.68
C ILE A 144 7.05 0.43 3.98
N LEU A 145 7.33 -0.78 3.51
CA LEU A 145 8.61 -1.45 3.72
C LEU A 145 9.76 -0.80 2.92
N SER A 146 9.46 -0.20 1.77
CA SER A 146 10.46 0.50 0.94
C SER A 146 10.68 1.96 1.33
N THR A 147 9.70 2.59 1.99
CA THR A 147 9.79 3.99 2.38
C THR A 147 10.54 4.15 3.71
N PRO A 148 11.52 5.06 3.80
CA PRO A 148 12.21 5.32 5.05
C PRO A 148 11.30 5.97 6.09
N LYS A 149 11.36 5.48 7.34
CA LYS A 149 10.47 5.86 8.46
C LYS A 149 10.38 7.37 8.75
N ASP A 150 11.40 8.16 8.38
CA ASP A 150 11.40 9.61 8.62
C ASP A 150 10.34 10.38 7.80
N LEU A 151 9.81 9.81 6.72
CA LEU A 151 8.72 10.42 5.95
C LEU A 151 7.35 10.26 6.61
N ASN A 152 7.15 9.23 7.45
CA ASN A 152 5.86 9.00 8.13
C ASN A 152 5.60 10.01 9.24
N LYS A 153 6.65 10.60 9.86
CA LYS A 153 6.50 11.69 10.83
C LYS A 153 5.83 12.95 10.25
N GLN A 154 5.87 13.15 8.93
CA GLN A 154 5.17 14.29 8.32
C GLN A 154 3.65 14.12 8.29
N LEU A 155 3.14 12.89 8.25
CA LEU A 155 1.69 12.63 8.29
C LEU A 155 1.12 12.91 9.70
N ASP A 156 1.84 12.51 10.74
CA ASP A 156 1.47 12.79 12.14
C ASP A 156 1.50 14.29 12.48
N SER A 157 2.35 15.08 11.80
CA SER A 157 2.46 16.52 12.03
C SER A 157 1.20 17.30 11.66
N THR A 158 0.36 16.75 10.78
CA THR A 158 -0.90 17.38 10.36
C THR A 158 -1.97 17.32 11.47
N ALA A 159 -1.91 16.30 12.35
CA ALA A 159 -2.83 16.15 13.48
C ALA A 159 -2.49 17.08 14.67
N LEU A 160 -1.22 17.49 14.82
CA LEU A 160 -0.81 18.47 15.83
C LEU A 160 -1.06 19.94 15.43
N SER A 161 -1.31 20.21 14.14
CA SER A 161 -1.53 21.57 13.65
C SER A 161 -2.87 22.19 14.13
N ILE A 162 -3.84 21.36 14.54
CA ILE A 162 -5.16 21.83 15.03
C ILE A 162 -5.07 22.38 16.47
N ARG A 163 -4.00 22.09 17.23
CA ARG A 163 -3.88 22.52 18.64
C ARG A 163 -3.07 23.80 18.87
N SER A 164 -2.55 24.41 17.80
CA SER A 164 -1.63 25.55 17.91
C SER A 164 -2.23 26.82 17.32
N ASN A 165 -3.43 27.20 17.77
CA ASN A 165 -3.94 28.56 17.59
C ASN A 165 -3.90 29.32 18.94
N ARG A 166 -2.70 29.38 19.53
CA ARG A 166 -2.37 30.39 20.54
C ARG A 166 -1.38 31.33 19.87
N ASN A 167 -1.82 32.55 19.60
CA ASN A 167 -1.00 33.67 19.13
C ASN A 167 -0.05 34.14 20.23
N GLU A 168 0.85 33.27 20.66
CA GLU A 168 1.93 33.62 21.57
C GLU A 168 3.23 33.46 20.77
N PRO A 169 3.92 34.57 20.44
CA PRO A 169 5.13 34.47 19.64
C PRO A 169 6.17 33.70 20.45
N ASP A 170 6.55 32.53 19.94
CA ASP A 170 7.64 31.73 20.50
C ASP A 170 8.89 32.62 20.55
N TRP A 171 9.20 33.12 21.75
CA TRP A 171 10.24 34.12 21.98
C TRP A 171 11.61 33.63 21.47
N TYR A 172 11.81 32.32 21.44
CA TYR A 172 12.99 31.68 20.87
C TYR A 172 13.11 31.94 19.36
N SER A 173 12.01 31.79 18.61
CA SER A 173 11.98 32.07 17.17
C SER A 173 12.25 33.56 16.85
N VAL A 174 11.75 34.48 17.68
CA VAL A 174 11.97 35.93 17.53
C VAL A 174 13.43 36.30 17.78
N ILE A 175 14.05 35.71 18.81
CA ILE A 175 15.48 35.91 19.09
C ILE A 175 16.34 35.28 17.99
N GLN A 176 15.99 34.08 17.51
CA GLN A 176 16.70 33.41 16.42
C GLN A 176 16.69 34.27 15.14
N ALA A 177 15.52 34.81 14.76
CA ALA A 177 15.39 35.69 13.60
C ALA A 177 16.17 37.02 13.76
N ARG A 178 16.22 37.56 14.98
CA ARG A 178 17.05 38.74 15.30
C ARG A 178 18.54 38.42 15.19
N ILE A 179 18.99 37.29 15.71
CA ILE A 179 20.39 36.84 15.59
C ILE A 179 20.74 36.61 14.12
N GLU A 180 19.84 36.03 13.34
CA GLU A 180 20.06 35.78 11.91
C GLU A 180 20.12 37.07 11.07
N SER A 181 19.31 38.07 11.38
CA SER A 181 19.33 39.38 10.69
C SER A 181 20.54 40.24 11.07
N HIS A 182 21.06 40.11 12.30
CA HIS A 182 22.22 40.88 12.78
C HIS A 182 23.57 40.15 12.64
N THR A 183 23.58 38.88 12.22
CA THR A 183 24.83 38.10 12.08
C THR A 183 25.13 37.78 10.62
N ARG A 184 26.18 38.40 10.07
CA ARG A 184 26.69 38.08 8.73
C ARG A 184 27.41 36.73 8.75
N LYS A 185 26.80 35.68 8.19
CA LYS A 185 27.37 34.32 8.11
C LYS A 185 28.26 34.19 6.88
N PHE A 186 29.58 34.10 7.08
CA PHE A 186 30.57 34.03 5.99
C PHE A 186 30.78 32.62 5.42
N CYS A 187 30.42 31.57 6.16
CA CYS A 187 30.46 30.18 5.69
C CYS A 187 29.29 29.41 6.32
N GLN A 188 28.35 28.92 5.50
CA GLN A 188 27.39 27.94 5.99
C GLN A 188 28.03 26.55 5.91
N PRO A 189 28.02 25.74 6.99
CA PRO A 189 28.43 24.36 6.89
C PRO A 189 27.52 23.67 5.86
N LYS A 190 28.12 23.02 4.85
CA LYS A 190 27.35 22.16 3.94
C LYS A 190 26.62 21.14 4.81
N LYS A 191 25.30 21.04 4.65
CA LYS A 191 24.52 20.00 5.33
C LYS A 191 25.21 18.66 5.03
N PRO A 192 25.50 17.84 6.04
CA PRO A 192 26.08 16.52 5.78
C PRO A 192 25.17 15.79 4.79
N PRO A 193 25.73 15.00 3.86
CA PRO A 193 24.92 14.19 2.95
C PRO A 193 23.97 13.36 3.82
N LYS A 194 22.68 13.36 3.47
CA LYS A 194 21.70 12.52 4.16
C LYS A 194 22.20 11.08 4.07
N LEU A 195 22.42 10.43 5.21
CA LEU A 195 22.72 9.00 5.23
C LEU A 195 21.55 8.28 4.53
N GLY A 196 21.87 7.42 3.57
CA GLY A 196 20.86 6.59 2.92
C GLY A 196 20.19 5.71 3.97
N VAL A 197 18.86 5.66 3.93
CA VAL A 197 18.09 4.75 4.77
C VAL A 197 17.90 3.44 4.02
N GLU A 198 18.07 2.33 4.72
CA GLU A 198 17.94 1.00 4.14
C GLU A 198 16.50 0.72 3.66
N ASN A 199 16.41 0.15 2.46
CA ASN A 199 15.15 -0.37 1.92
C ASN A 199 14.87 -1.75 2.56
N LYS A 200 13.97 -1.80 3.55
CA LYS A 200 13.62 -3.07 4.22
C LYS A 200 12.90 -4.04 3.30
N PHE A 201 12.22 -3.51 2.27
CA PHE A 201 11.56 -4.34 1.25
C PHE A 201 12.57 -5.12 0.41
N ALA A 202 13.82 -4.67 0.29
CA ALA A 202 14.81 -5.29 -0.60
C ALA A 202 15.04 -6.78 -0.32
N ASN A 203 15.01 -7.20 0.95
CA ASN A 203 15.24 -8.59 1.35
C ASN A 203 14.02 -9.49 1.12
N VAL A 204 12.82 -8.91 1.04
CA VAL A 204 11.55 -9.66 0.96
C VAL A 204 10.85 -9.54 -0.39
N ALA A 205 11.33 -8.65 -1.28
CA ALA A 205 10.69 -8.32 -2.55
C ALA A 205 10.36 -9.53 -3.43
N GLY A 206 11.24 -10.54 -3.43
CA GLY A 206 11.01 -11.78 -4.19
C GLY A 206 9.77 -12.55 -3.75
N PHE A 207 9.45 -12.56 -2.45
CA PHE A 207 8.29 -13.26 -1.90
C PHE A 207 6.96 -12.58 -2.23
N PHE A 208 6.99 -11.31 -2.63
CA PHE A 208 5.82 -10.59 -3.13
C PHE A 208 5.59 -10.89 -4.61
N LEU A 209 6.63 -10.80 -5.44
CA LEU A 209 6.46 -10.85 -6.89
C LEU A 209 6.39 -12.27 -7.46
N PHE A 210 7.29 -13.17 -7.06
CA PHE A 210 7.38 -14.48 -7.73
C PHE A 210 6.11 -15.32 -7.53
N PRO A 211 5.54 -15.43 -6.31
CA PRO A 211 4.28 -16.13 -6.10
C PRO A 211 3.10 -15.42 -6.78
N LEU A 212 3.15 -14.09 -6.93
CA LEU A 212 2.13 -13.32 -7.61
C LEU A 212 2.14 -13.55 -9.14
N LEU A 213 3.32 -13.67 -9.75
CA LEU A 213 3.43 -13.90 -11.21
C LEU A 213 3.17 -15.37 -11.60
N ARG A 214 3.70 -16.31 -10.81
CA ARG A 214 3.74 -17.75 -11.16
C ARG A 214 2.73 -18.60 -10.38
N GLY A 215 1.97 -18.02 -9.45
CA GLY A 215 1.09 -18.79 -8.56
C GLY A 215 1.84 -19.80 -7.68
N THR A 216 1.10 -20.72 -7.07
CA THR A 216 1.64 -21.75 -6.14
C THR A 216 2.00 -23.08 -6.82
N GLY A 217 1.96 -23.16 -8.16
CA GLY A 217 2.15 -24.39 -8.93
C GLY A 217 3.34 -24.35 -9.91
N LYS A 218 4.21 -25.36 -9.83
CA LYS A 218 5.45 -25.52 -10.63
C LYS A 218 5.25 -26.00 -12.09
N THR A 219 4.05 -25.94 -12.67
CA THR A 219 3.74 -26.78 -13.86
C THR A 219 3.17 -26.08 -15.09
N SER A 220 3.10 -24.74 -15.13
CA SER A 220 2.83 -24.02 -16.39
C SER A 220 3.91 -22.98 -16.67
N PRO A 221 4.65 -23.09 -17.79
CA PRO A 221 5.49 -21.99 -18.25
C PRO A 221 4.58 -20.83 -18.70
N GLY A 222 4.65 -19.69 -18.00
CA GLY A 222 3.89 -18.48 -18.30
C GLY A 222 3.26 -17.81 -17.06
N ILE A 223 2.72 -16.60 -17.23
CA ILE A 223 1.89 -15.96 -16.21
C ILE A 223 0.69 -16.85 -15.89
N VAL A 224 0.46 -17.08 -14.61
CA VAL A 224 -0.65 -17.92 -14.14
C VAL A 224 -1.99 -17.18 -14.08
N TYR A 225 -2.01 -15.84 -14.07
CA TYR A 225 -3.27 -15.12 -14.13
C TYR A 225 -3.96 -15.31 -15.49
N ARG A 226 -4.71 -16.40 -15.59
CA ARG A 226 -5.75 -16.63 -16.58
C ARG A 226 -6.95 -15.84 -16.11
N ALA A 227 -7.08 -14.61 -16.59
CA ALA A 227 -8.35 -13.93 -16.57
C ALA A 227 -9.34 -14.83 -17.33
N ASN A 228 -10.13 -15.64 -16.63
CA ASN A 228 -11.07 -16.52 -17.31
C ASN A 228 -12.28 -15.65 -17.68
N PHE A 229 -12.26 -15.14 -18.91
CA PHE A 229 -13.30 -14.27 -19.49
C PHE A 229 -14.67 -14.97 -19.67
N GLU A 230 -14.78 -16.25 -19.27
CA GLU A 230 -15.97 -17.06 -19.46
C GLU A 230 -17.02 -16.90 -18.34
N THR A 231 -16.63 -16.42 -17.15
CA THR A 231 -17.53 -16.33 -15.98
C THR A 231 -17.84 -14.90 -15.54
N SER A 232 -16.92 -13.96 -15.79
CA SER A 232 -17.08 -12.54 -15.45
C SER A 232 -17.21 -11.71 -16.72
N SER A 233 -17.77 -10.50 -16.62
CA SER A 233 -17.82 -9.61 -17.79
C SER A 233 -16.39 -9.36 -18.31
N LYS A 234 -16.23 -9.23 -19.64
CA LYS A 234 -14.93 -8.94 -20.27
C LYS A 234 -14.25 -7.74 -19.59
N GLU A 235 -15.05 -6.73 -19.25
CA GLU A 235 -14.61 -5.50 -18.59
C GLU A 235 -14.06 -5.73 -17.18
N GLU A 236 -14.78 -6.48 -16.33
CA GLU A 236 -14.34 -6.79 -14.97
C GLU A 236 -13.03 -7.60 -14.94
N SER A 237 -12.91 -8.58 -15.84
CA SER A 237 -11.70 -9.36 -16.03
C SER A 237 -10.52 -8.48 -16.49
N CYS A 238 -10.76 -7.56 -17.43
CA CYS A 238 -9.77 -6.56 -17.86
C CYS A 238 -9.37 -5.62 -16.71
N LEU A 239 -10.30 -5.18 -15.87
CA LEU A 239 -10.01 -4.31 -14.72
C LEU A 239 -9.13 -5.01 -13.67
N LEU A 240 -9.45 -6.26 -13.34
CA LEU A 240 -8.63 -7.04 -12.41
C LEU A 240 -7.23 -7.29 -12.98
N PHE A 241 -7.14 -7.63 -14.26
CA PHE A 241 -5.86 -7.80 -14.93
C PHE A 241 -5.03 -6.51 -14.98
N LEU A 242 -5.68 -5.38 -15.27
CA LEU A 242 -5.05 -4.06 -15.23
C LEU A 242 -4.49 -3.76 -13.83
N ARG A 243 -5.26 -4.05 -12.77
CA ARG A 243 -4.81 -3.86 -11.38
C ARG A 243 -3.64 -4.77 -11.05
N PHE A 244 -3.68 -6.03 -11.51
CA PHE A 244 -2.60 -6.99 -11.35
C PHE A 244 -1.28 -6.48 -11.97
N LEU A 245 -1.30 -6.06 -13.24
CA LEU A 245 -0.11 -5.52 -13.91
C LEU A 245 0.46 -4.30 -13.19
N LYS A 246 -0.41 -3.34 -12.81
CA LYS A 246 0.01 -2.14 -12.07
C LYS A 246 0.62 -2.49 -10.72
N THR A 247 0.10 -3.51 -10.04
CA THR A 247 0.63 -3.98 -8.74
C THR A 247 1.99 -4.65 -8.90
N CYS A 248 2.17 -5.50 -9.92
CA CYS A 248 3.45 -6.10 -10.24
C CYS A 248 4.52 -5.05 -10.57
N ALA A 249 4.17 -4.07 -11.42
CA ALA A 249 5.05 -2.93 -11.71
C ALA A 249 5.41 -2.16 -10.44
N PHE A 250 4.43 -1.88 -9.57
CA PHE A 250 4.65 -1.15 -8.33
C PHE A 250 5.57 -1.91 -7.35
N ILE A 251 5.39 -3.22 -7.22
CA ILE A 251 6.25 -4.10 -6.40
C ILE A 251 7.70 -4.07 -6.91
N VAL A 252 7.91 -4.16 -8.22
CA VAL A 252 9.26 -4.04 -8.82
C VAL A 252 9.84 -2.65 -8.56
N ALA A 253 9.06 -1.58 -8.74
CA ALA A 253 9.53 -0.22 -8.46
C ALA A 253 9.91 0.00 -6.98
N CYS A 254 9.28 -0.72 -6.04
CA CYS A 254 9.65 -0.69 -4.62
C CYS A 254 10.94 -1.48 -4.32
N SER A 255 11.38 -2.38 -5.21
CA SER A 255 12.55 -3.25 -5.01
C SER A 255 13.87 -2.65 -5.50
N VAL A 256 13.94 -1.32 -5.65
CA VAL A 256 15.16 -0.57 -6.01
C VAL A 256 16.31 -0.95 -5.07
N ASN A 257 17.47 -1.22 -5.66
CA ASN A 257 18.70 -1.68 -4.99
C ASN A 257 18.59 -3.05 -4.27
N SER A 258 17.57 -3.86 -4.56
CA SER A 258 17.51 -5.24 -4.08
C SER A 258 18.38 -6.16 -4.92
N THR A 259 18.92 -7.22 -4.30
CA THR A 259 19.64 -8.29 -5.01
C THR A 259 18.74 -9.09 -5.95
N ALA A 260 17.43 -9.10 -5.66
CA ALA A 260 16.42 -9.75 -6.49
C ALA A 260 15.94 -8.88 -7.68
N ALA A 261 16.26 -7.58 -7.73
CA ALA A 261 15.70 -6.63 -8.70
C ALA A 261 15.88 -7.09 -10.15
N THR A 262 17.09 -7.52 -10.53
CA THR A 262 17.37 -7.97 -11.91
C THR A 262 16.55 -9.20 -12.28
N ARG A 263 16.47 -10.19 -11.38
CA ARG A 263 15.66 -11.40 -11.59
C ARG A 263 14.17 -11.05 -11.66
N MET A 264 13.68 -10.21 -10.75
CA MET A 264 12.30 -9.74 -10.75
C MET A 264 11.95 -9.02 -12.05
N GLY A 265 12.86 -8.19 -12.56
CA GLY A 265 12.66 -7.47 -13.81
C GLY A 265 12.58 -8.40 -15.02
N LYS A 266 13.48 -9.38 -15.11
CA LYS A 266 13.45 -10.40 -16.17
C LYS A 266 12.12 -11.16 -16.18
N GLU A 267 11.70 -11.64 -15.01
CA GLU A 267 10.44 -12.39 -14.84
C GLU A 267 9.23 -11.53 -15.22
N LEU A 268 9.21 -10.26 -14.81
CA LEU A 268 8.11 -9.34 -15.14
C LEU A 268 8.05 -9.05 -16.64
N MET A 269 9.21 -8.88 -17.30
CA MET A 269 9.25 -8.66 -18.74
C MET A 269 8.79 -9.89 -19.52
N GLU A 270 9.33 -11.07 -19.23
CA GLU A 270 8.93 -12.33 -19.86
C GLU A 270 7.43 -12.57 -19.70
N ALA A 271 6.92 -12.33 -18.49
CA ALA A 271 5.52 -12.39 -18.16
C ALA A 271 4.71 -11.44 -19.07
N THR A 272 5.04 -10.16 -19.10
CA THR A 272 4.17 -9.13 -19.69
C THR A 272 4.30 -8.98 -21.20
N TRP A 273 5.32 -9.58 -21.82
CA TRP A 273 5.64 -9.40 -23.23
C TRP A 273 4.52 -9.82 -24.19
N SER A 274 3.73 -10.83 -23.82
CA SER A 274 2.61 -11.32 -24.64
C SER A 274 1.46 -10.32 -24.77
N PHE A 275 1.34 -9.32 -23.89
CA PHE A 275 0.23 -8.35 -23.88
C PHE A 275 0.55 -7.03 -24.57
N ARG A 276 1.73 -6.90 -25.19
CA ARG A 276 2.17 -5.68 -25.88
C ARG A 276 1.25 -5.24 -27.03
N PHE A 277 0.43 -6.15 -27.56
CA PHE A 277 -0.56 -5.88 -28.62
C PHE A 277 -2.00 -6.12 -28.15
N HIS A 278 -2.28 -6.03 -26.86
CA HIS A 278 -3.64 -6.19 -26.35
C HIS A 278 -4.59 -5.14 -26.95
N GLU A 279 -5.85 -5.52 -27.23
CA GLU A 279 -6.87 -4.65 -27.86
C GLU A 279 -7.07 -3.34 -27.07
N GLU A 280 -7.29 -3.47 -25.76
CA GLU A 280 -7.49 -2.37 -24.81
C GLU A 280 -6.21 -1.54 -24.59
N ALA A 281 -6.30 -0.22 -24.77
CA ALA A 281 -5.17 0.68 -24.58
C ALA A 281 -4.61 0.70 -23.15
N ARG A 282 -5.48 0.65 -22.13
CA ARG A 282 -5.09 0.67 -20.71
C ARG A 282 -4.20 -0.50 -20.31
N ILE A 283 -4.39 -1.67 -20.92
CA ILE A 283 -3.54 -2.85 -20.66
C ILE A 283 -2.15 -2.62 -21.28
N ARG A 284 -2.08 -2.10 -22.50
CA ARG A 284 -0.80 -1.74 -23.13
C ARG A 284 -0.05 -0.68 -22.32
N GLU A 285 -0.76 0.35 -21.85
CA GLU A 285 -0.20 1.36 -20.95
C GLU A 285 0.37 0.72 -19.67
N ALA A 286 -0.31 -0.26 -19.08
CA ALA A 286 0.20 -0.98 -17.91
C ALA A 286 1.45 -1.84 -18.22
N VAL A 287 1.55 -2.43 -19.42
CA VAL A 287 2.78 -3.11 -19.88
C VAL A 287 3.93 -2.12 -20.00
N VAL A 288 3.69 -0.93 -20.56
CA VAL A 288 4.67 0.17 -20.57
C VAL A 288 5.09 0.55 -19.14
N GLY A 289 4.15 0.55 -18.20
CA GLY A 289 4.40 0.78 -16.78
C GLY A 289 5.29 -0.29 -16.14
N CYS A 290 5.09 -1.56 -16.50
CA CYS A 290 5.97 -2.65 -16.09
C CYS A 290 7.41 -2.42 -16.59
N LEU A 291 7.60 -2.04 -17.86
CA LEU A 291 8.92 -1.70 -18.39
C LEU A 291 9.57 -0.53 -17.63
N ALA A 292 8.81 0.53 -17.35
CA ALA A 292 9.30 1.66 -16.57
C ALA A 292 9.77 1.23 -15.17
N ALA A 293 8.99 0.38 -14.50
CA ALA A 293 9.36 -0.15 -13.19
C ALA A 293 10.66 -0.95 -13.22
N VAL A 294 10.87 -1.78 -14.24
CA VAL A 294 12.13 -2.55 -14.42
C VAL A 294 13.32 -1.61 -14.56
N VAL A 295 13.21 -0.58 -15.40
CA VAL A 295 14.29 0.38 -15.65
C VAL A 295 14.63 1.21 -14.40
N ILE A 296 13.63 1.51 -13.57
CA ILE A 296 13.82 2.24 -12.30
C ILE A 296 14.46 1.35 -11.24
N ALA A 297 14.03 0.09 -11.14
CA ALA A 297 14.45 -0.81 -10.06
C ALA A 297 15.81 -1.46 -10.30
N VAL A 298 16.14 -1.80 -11.56
CA VAL A 298 17.35 -2.53 -11.93
C VAL A 298 18.49 -1.53 -12.19
N PRO A 299 19.68 -1.72 -11.58
CA PRO A 299 20.83 -0.86 -11.84
C PRO A 299 21.24 -0.83 -13.33
N SER A 300 21.63 0.33 -13.86
CA SER A 300 22.08 0.51 -15.26
C SER A 300 23.12 -0.51 -15.70
N SER A 301 24.08 -0.84 -14.84
CA SER A 301 25.08 -1.86 -15.14
C SER A 301 24.45 -3.21 -15.50
N ARG A 302 23.46 -3.66 -14.71
CA ARG A 302 22.74 -4.92 -14.95
C ARG A 302 21.83 -4.85 -16.16
N LEU A 303 21.23 -3.68 -16.44
CA LEU A 303 20.47 -3.48 -17.68
C LEU A 303 21.35 -3.68 -18.91
N THR A 304 22.57 -3.11 -18.92
CA THR A 304 23.51 -3.24 -20.05
C THR A 304 24.16 -4.62 -20.19
N THR A 305 24.34 -5.36 -19.09
CA THR A 305 25.04 -6.66 -19.13
C THR A 305 24.11 -7.85 -19.28
N GLU A 306 22.90 -7.80 -18.72
CA GLU A 306 22.01 -8.96 -18.61
C GLU A 306 20.66 -8.81 -19.34
N LEU A 307 20.20 -7.57 -19.57
CA LEU A 307 18.88 -7.29 -20.16
C LEU A 307 18.96 -6.40 -21.42
N LEU A 308 20.13 -6.33 -22.05
CA LEU A 308 20.35 -5.37 -23.14
C LEU A 308 19.45 -5.65 -24.34
N ASP A 309 19.35 -6.91 -24.76
CA ASP A 309 18.55 -7.32 -25.90
C ASP A 309 17.06 -7.05 -25.64
N GLU A 310 16.58 -7.40 -24.44
CA GLU A 310 15.21 -7.15 -24.02
C GLU A 310 14.90 -5.64 -23.93
N MET A 311 15.85 -4.80 -23.47
CA MET A 311 15.69 -3.34 -23.43
C MET A 311 15.66 -2.73 -24.84
N ILE A 312 16.46 -3.24 -25.77
CA ILE A 312 16.45 -2.79 -27.17
C ILE A 312 15.13 -3.17 -27.84
N GLU A 313 14.67 -4.41 -27.66
CA GLU A 313 13.39 -4.88 -28.20
C GLU A 313 12.21 -4.08 -27.63
N ALA A 314 12.22 -3.85 -26.30
CA ALA A 314 11.24 -3.01 -25.63
C ALA A 314 11.23 -1.59 -26.22
N ARG A 315 12.39 -0.97 -26.42
CA ARG A 315 12.49 0.37 -27.00
C ARG A 315 11.96 0.44 -28.43
N LEU A 316 12.30 -0.53 -29.28
CA LEU A 316 11.78 -0.62 -30.65
C LEU A 316 10.25 -0.74 -30.67
N TRP A 317 9.69 -1.53 -29.75
CA TRP A 317 8.24 -1.61 -29.60
C TRP A 317 7.63 -0.29 -29.13
N LEU A 318 8.21 0.38 -28.13
CA LEU A 318 7.74 1.69 -27.66
C LEU A 318 7.76 2.75 -28.76
N ASP A 319 8.82 2.80 -29.56
CA ASP A 319 8.93 3.73 -30.69
C ASP A 319 7.86 3.44 -31.76
N ASN A 320 7.51 2.17 -31.98
CA ASN A 320 6.37 1.79 -32.81
C ASN A 320 5.04 2.29 -32.22
N VAL A 321 4.81 2.10 -30.92
CA VAL A 321 3.61 2.61 -30.23
C VAL A 321 3.49 4.13 -30.41
N VAL A 322 4.58 4.87 -30.25
CA VAL A 322 4.62 6.34 -30.41
C VAL A 322 4.31 6.77 -31.85
N GLY A 323 4.85 6.07 -32.85
CA GLY A 323 4.63 6.39 -34.27
C GLY A 323 3.31 5.86 -34.85
N SER A 324 2.69 4.88 -34.18
CA SER A 324 1.48 4.21 -34.67
C SER A 324 0.23 5.09 -34.56
N HIS A 325 -0.60 5.08 -35.60
CA HIS A 325 -1.92 5.72 -35.63
C HIS A 325 -3.03 4.65 -35.54
N GLY A 326 -2.88 3.70 -34.61
CA GLY A 326 -3.88 2.64 -34.37
C GLY A 326 -3.58 1.29 -35.02
N VAL A 327 -2.39 1.13 -35.61
CA VAL A 327 -1.90 -0.18 -36.06
C VAL A 327 -0.56 -0.45 -35.40
N ILE A 328 -0.53 -1.41 -34.48
CA ILE A 328 0.68 -1.82 -33.76
C ILE A 328 0.95 -3.28 -34.10
N GLY A 329 2.11 -3.58 -34.69
CA GLY A 329 2.46 -4.95 -35.08
C GLY A 329 1.50 -5.59 -36.11
N GLY A 330 0.80 -4.79 -36.92
CA GLY A 330 -0.17 -5.27 -37.91
C GLY A 330 -1.57 -5.55 -37.36
N GLN A 331 -1.84 -5.25 -36.09
CA GLN A 331 -3.15 -5.35 -35.47
C GLN A 331 -3.80 -3.97 -35.32
N ASN A 332 -5.09 -3.87 -35.60
CA ASN A 332 -5.87 -2.67 -35.32
C ASN A 332 -6.06 -2.56 -33.80
N CYS A 333 -5.42 -1.57 -33.20
CA CYS A 333 -5.48 -1.28 -31.77
C CYS A 333 -6.18 0.05 -31.54
N GLU A 334 -6.80 0.20 -30.37
CA GLU A 334 -7.35 1.50 -29.95
C GLU A 334 -6.25 2.57 -29.93
N VAL A 335 -6.53 3.74 -30.51
CA VAL A 335 -5.62 4.88 -30.49
C VAL A 335 -5.82 5.64 -29.19
N ASP A 336 -4.85 5.56 -28.29
CA ASP A 336 -4.87 6.32 -27.03
C ASP A 336 -3.66 7.24 -26.92
N ASP A 337 -3.91 8.52 -26.66
CA ASP A 337 -2.89 9.56 -26.60
C ASP A 337 -2.06 9.45 -25.32
N GLN A 338 -2.68 9.01 -24.21
CA GLN A 338 -2.00 8.85 -22.92
C GLN A 338 -0.96 7.73 -22.98
N CYS A 339 -1.33 6.58 -23.53
CA CYS A 339 -0.43 5.46 -23.77
C CYS A 339 0.74 5.84 -24.68
N ARG A 340 0.53 6.63 -25.74
CA ARG A 340 1.62 7.10 -26.62
C ARG A 340 2.55 8.07 -25.90
N ALA A 341 1.99 9.04 -25.16
CA ALA A 341 2.79 9.98 -24.38
C ALA A 341 3.63 9.25 -23.32
N PHE A 342 3.04 8.27 -22.63
CA PHE A 342 3.76 7.48 -21.63
C PHE A 342 4.83 6.59 -22.27
N ALA A 343 4.54 5.94 -23.40
CA ALA A 343 5.52 5.16 -24.16
C ALA A 343 6.73 6.00 -24.58
N ALA A 344 6.52 7.25 -25.03
CA ALA A 344 7.59 8.16 -25.38
C ALA A 344 8.49 8.50 -24.17
N GLN A 345 7.89 8.73 -22.99
CA GLN A 345 8.63 8.98 -21.75
C GLN A 345 9.48 7.77 -21.34
N VAL A 346 8.91 6.55 -21.44
CA VAL A 346 9.62 5.32 -21.08
C VAL A 346 10.72 4.97 -22.10
N SER A 347 10.51 5.24 -23.39
CA SER A 347 11.57 5.08 -24.42
C SER A 347 12.78 5.98 -24.11
N LEU A 348 12.53 7.23 -23.71
CA LEU A 348 13.58 8.15 -23.26
C LEU A 348 14.26 7.69 -21.96
N LEU A 349 13.48 7.15 -21.01
CA LEU A 349 14.01 6.58 -19.77
C LEU A 349 14.98 5.41 -20.05
N ILE A 350 14.60 4.48 -20.93
CA ILE A 350 15.46 3.37 -21.35
C ILE A 350 16.73 3.91 -22.01
N GLY A 351 16.61 4.85 -22.95
CA GLY A 351 17.78 5.47 -23.60
C GLY A 351 18.76 6.11 -22.62
N ASN A 352 18.25 6.79 -21.59
CA ASN A 352 19.06 7.39 -20.53
C ASN A 352 19.68 6.34 -19.60
N ALA A 353 19.01 5.22 -19.38
CA ALA A 353 19.51 4.14 -18.52
C ALA A 353 20.63 3.35 -19.19
N LEU A 354 20.57 3.16 -20.51
CA LEU A 354 21.56 2.43 -21.32
C LEU A 354 22.78 3.27 -21.72
N SER A 355 22.71 4.60 -21.63
CA SER A 355 23.81 5.51 -21.96
C SER A 355 24.72 5.84 -20.77
N LYS A 356 24.33 5.42 -19.56
CA LYS A 356 25.14 5.48 -18.34
C LYS A 356 25.99 4.23 -18.20
#